data_AF-A0A3M1VUQ2-F1
#
_entry.id   AF-A0A3M1VUQ2-F1
#
_cell.length_a   1.000
_cell.length_b   1.000
_cell.length_c   1.000
_cell.angle_alpha   90.00
_cell.angle_beta   90.00
_cell.angle_gamma   90.00
#
_symmetry.space_group_name_H-M   'P 1'
#
loop_
_entity.id
_entity.type
_entity.pdbx_description
1 polymer ?
#
loop_
_entity_poly.entity_id
_entity_poly.type
_entity_poly.pdbx_seq_one_letter_code
_entity_poly.pdbx_strand_id
1 'polypeptide(L)'
;MSDSNTLSEIKKITTSLLNTCEQPSDKHQQQVRSLIYSSLLAIYCEKNTTLSLPSFFNKASGKQRLLSKNFYKHLQALNRSFQSTLFTAHLNNKLPVKNPILNDLLDSLNKISSNLNVETLAYSFEYLQGNGLNKKEGIFYTPKPVVEEIVDNAVRRAISTGKFSTTNPPLILDPACGSGIFLIESLRFLSGRIFKKMDSPSARLKLALRSLFGVDKDPLTVEVARILLLLEITKGRQLDFISKKAIESLSTNI
;
A
#
# COMPACT_ATOMS: atom_id res chain seq x y z
N MET A 1 13.02 -11.59 8.54
CA MET A 1 12.15 -12.37 9.46
C MET A 1 10.94 -11.58 9.98
N SER A 2 10.95 -10.24 10.00
CA SER A 2 9.83 -9.42 10.48
C SER A 2 8.56 -9.50 9.61
N ASP A 3 8.69 -9.37 8.30
CA ASP A 3 7.54 -9.17 7.40
C ASP A 3 6.65 -10.42 7.29
N SER A 4 7.25 -11.61 7.34
CA SER A 4 6.53 -12.89 7.33
C SER A 4 5.66 -13.08 8.58
N ASN A 5 6.13 -12.61 9.74
CA ASN A 5 5.37 -12.67 10.99
C ASN A 5 4.18 -11.69 10.95
N THR A 6 4.41 -10.45 10.50
CA THR A 6 3.34 -9.45 10.31
C THR A 6 2.24 -9.96 9.39
N LEU A 7 2.61 -10.57 8.25
CA LEU A 7 1.64 -11.12 7.31
C LEU A 7 0.85 -12.29 7.92
N SER A 8 1.49 -13.17 8.70
CA SER A 8 0.81 -14.24 9.43
C SER A 8 -0.25 -13.69 10.39
N GLU A 9 0.07 -12.62 11.14
CA GLU A 9 -0.90 -11.97 12.02
C GLU A 9 -2.06 -11.32 11.23
N ILE A 10 -1.78 -10.67 10.10
CA ILE A 10 -2.83 -10.12 9.22
C ILE A 10 -3.76 -11.24 8.72
N LYS A 11 -3.22 -12.41 8.37
CA LYS A 11 -4.02 -13.59 7.99
C LYS A 11 -4.94 -14.02 9.13
N LYS A 12 -4.42 -14.15 10.36
CA LYS A 12 -5.21 -14.51 11.55
C LYS A 12 -6.33 -13.50 11.82
N ILE A 13 -6.02 -12.21 11.80
CA ILE A 13 -7.01 -11.12 11.99
C ILE A 13 -8.09 -11.19 10.90
N THR A 14 -7.69 -11.41 9.66
CA THR A 14 -8.62 -11.53 8.51
C THR A 14 -9.56 -12.71 8.69
N THR A 15 -9.04 -13.91 8.97
CA THR A 15 -9.85 -15.11 9.20
C THR A 15 -10.79 -14.93 10.38
N SER A 16 -10.30 -14.38 11.49
CA SER A 16 -11.13 -14.10 12.67
C SER A 16 -12.27 -13.15 12.33
N LEU A 17 -12.01 -12.06 11.61
CA LEU A 17 -13.04 -11.07 11.27
C LEU A 17 -14.08 -11.64 10.30
N LEU A 18 -13.63 -12.38 9.28
CA LEU A 18 -14.53 -13.04 8.34
C LEU A 18 -15.43 -14.07 9.01
N ASN A 19 -14.93 -14.82 10.01
CA ASN A 19 -15.72 -15.79 10.76
C ASN A 19 -16.75 -15.14 11.70
N THR A 20 -16.47 -13.94 12.22
CA THR A 20 -17.42 -13.17 13.04
C THR A 20 -18.59 -12.61 12.22
N CYS A 21 -18.41 -12.45 10.90
CA CYS A 21 -19.47 -12.07 9.99
C CYS A 21 -20.19 -13.35 9.54
N GLU A 22 -21.40 -13.63 10.02
CA GLU A 22 -22.16 -14.85 9.67
C GLU A 22 -22.29 -15.01 8.15
N GLN A 23 -21.90 -16.19 7.63
CA GLN A 23 -21.95 -16.65 6.21
C GLN A 23 -22.22 -15.54 5.18
N PRO A 24 -21.29 -14.57 5.02
CA PRO A 24 -21.57 -13.38 4.25
C PRO A 24 -21.46 -13.68 2.77
N SER A 25 -22.31 -13.05 1.96
CA SER A 25 -22.17 -13.10 0.50
C SER A 25 -20.74 -12.73 0.07
N ASP A 26 -20.28 -13.24 -1.08
CA ASP A 26 -18.95 -12.93 -1.61
C ASP A 26 -18.68 -11.42 -1.68
N LYS A 27 -19.71 -10.64 -2.02
CA LYS A 27 -19.68 -9.17 -2.02
C LYS A 27 -19.39 -8.61 -0.63
N HIS A 28 -20.04 -9.12 0.41
CA HIS A 28 -19.79 -8.66 1.79
C HIS A 28 -18.39 -9.04 2.25
N GLN A 29 -17.91 -10.25 1.93
CA GLN A 29 -16.54 -10.65 2.25
C GLN A 29 -15.51 -9.74 1.58
N GLN A 30 -15.74 -9.37 0.31
CA GLN A 30 -14.89 -8.42 -0.40
C GLN A 30 -14.89 -7.03 0.26
N GLN A 31 -16.06 -6.55 0.73
CA GLN A 31 -16.15 -5.29 1.49
C GLN A 31 -15.36 -5.37 2.81
N VAL A 32 -15.42 -6.50 3.54
CA VAL A 32 -14.64 -6.71 4.77
C VAL A 32 -13.14 -6.74 4.48
N ARG A 33 -12.70 -7.44 3.42
CA ARG A 33 -11.28 -7.46 3.02
C ARG A 33 -10.77 -6.07 2.63
N SER A 34 -11.57 -5.32 1.87
CA SER A 34 -11.30 -3.92 1.54
C SER A 34 -11.22 -3.03 2.79
N LEU A 35 -12.07 -3.27 3.79
CA LEU A 35 -12.02 -2.56 5.07
C LEU A 35 -10.70 -2.83 5.80
N ILE A 36 -10.30 -4.10 5.93
CA ILE A 36 -9.02 -4.48 6.56
C ILE A 36 -7.85 -3.76 5.87
N TYR A 37 -7.83 -3.79 4.54
CA TYR A 37 -6.76 -3.14 3.78
C TYR A 37 -6.74 -1.62 3.97
N SER A 38 -7.91 -0.98 3.95
CA SER A 38 -8.04 0.46 4.19
C SER A 38 -7.58 0.83 5.61
N SER A 39 -7.85 -0.01 6.61
CA SER A 39 -7.36 0.15 7.97
C SER A 39 -5.84 0.02 8.08
N LEU A 40 -5.24 -0.94 7.39
CA LEU A 40 -3.78 -1.08 7.32
C LEU A 40 -3.12 0.17 6.74
N LEU A 41 -3.62 0.67 5.62
CA LEU A 41 -3.12 1.91 5.00
C LEU A 41 -3.29 3.13 5.91
N ALA A 42 -4.44 3.25 6.59
CA ALA A 42 -4.68 4.36 7.51
C ALA A 42 -3.72 4.35 8.70
N ILE A 43 -3.51 3.19 9.31
CA ILE A 43 -2.57 3.04 10.43
C ILE A 43 -1.13 3.29 9.97
N TYR A 44 -0.74 2.77 8.81
CA TYR A 44 0.57 3.05 8.24
C TYR A 44 0.77 4.55 8.02
N CYS A 45 -0.21 5.23 7.44
CA CYS A 45 -0.13 6.65 7.14
C CYS A 45 -0.07 7.51 8.41
N GLU A 46 -0.87 7.23 9.44
CA GLU A 46 -0.79 7.95 10.72
C GLU A 46 0.64 7.93 11.29
N LYS A 47 1.31 6.77 11.22
CA LYS A 47 2.61 6.56 11.87
C LYS A 47 3.81 7.00 11.04
N ASN A 48 3.71 6.87 9.73
CA ASN A 48 4.86 7.01 8.83
C ASN A 48 4.79 8.26 7.96
N THR A 49 3.66 8.99 7.97
CA THR A 49 3.49 10.17 7.11
C THR A 49 3.34 11.47 7.89
N THR A 50 3.53 12.59 7.20
CA THR A 50 3.29 13.93 7.76
C THR A 50 1.84 14.40 7.58
N LEU A 51 0.91 13.51 7.20
CA LEU A 51 -0.50 13.88 7.06
C LEU A 51 -1.04 14.36 8.41
N SER A 52 -1.74 15.51 8.41
CA SER A 52 -2.39 16.02 9.62
C SER A 52 -3.62 15.19 9.97
N LEU A 53 -3.38 14.10 10.72
CA LEU A 53 -4.38 13.10 11.09
C LEU A 53 -4.63 13.13 12.60
N PRO A 54 -5.90 13.01 13.05
CA PRO A 54 -6.17 12.83 14.47
C PRO A 54 -5.57 11.49 14.90
N SER A 55 -4.92 11.40 16.06
CA SER A 55 -4.36 10.09 16.45
C SER A 55 -5.47 9.04 16.60
N PHE A 56 -5.25 7.86 16.03
CA PHE A 56 -6.11 6.71 16.23
C PHE A 56 -6.14 6.34 17.71
N PHE A 57 -4.97 6.15 18.31
CA PHE A 57 -4.83 5.54 19.63
C PHE A 57 -4.28 6.55 20.64
N ASN A 58 -5.12 7.49 21.06
CA ASN A 58 -4.74 8.45 22.10
C ASN A 58 -4.72 7.76 23.48
N LYS A 59 -3.57 7.78 24.18
CA LYS A 59 -3.40 7.14 25.50
C LYS A 59 -4.36 7.66 26.57
N ALA A 60 -4.95 8.85 26.39
CA ALA A 60 -5.78 9.52 27.38
C ALA A 60 -7.28 9.18 27.34
N SER A 61 -7.78 8.45 26.35
CA SER A 61 -9.22 8.17 26.26
C SER A 61 -9.54 6.86 25.55
N GLY A 62 -9.66 5.78 26.32
CA GLY A 62 -10.14 4.45 25.88
C GLY A 62 -11.61 4.40 25.47
N LYS A 63 -12.17 5.48 24.89
CA LYS A 63 -13.55 5.47 24.42
C LYS A 63 -13.59 4.92 22.99
N GLN A 64 -14.03 3.67 22.85
CA GLN A 64 -14.33 2.98 21.59
C GLN A 64 -15.07 3.83 20.54
N ARG A 65 -15.95 4.75 20.96
CA ARG A 65 -16.68 5.66 20.04
C ARG A 65 -15.79 6.70 19.35
N LEU A 66 -14.63 7.04 19.93
CA LEU A 66 -13.69 8.00 19.35
C LEU A 66 -12.81 7.36 18.26
N LEU A 67 -12.45 6.07 18.44
CA LEU A 67 -11.66 5.29 17.48
C LEU A 67 -12.32 5.26 16.09
N SER A 68 -13.59 4.81 16.04
CA SER A 68 -14.35 4.75 14.78
C SER A 68 -14.50 6.13 14.13
N LYS A 69 -14.77 7.18 14.91
CA LYS A 69 -14.84 8.57 14.41
C LYS A 69 -13.51 9.01 13.78
N ASN A 70 -12.38 8.71 14.43
CA ASN A 70 -11.06 9.03 13.90
C ASN A 70 -10.73 8.21 12.66
N PHE A 71 -11.19 6.96 12.57
CA PHE A 71 -11.07 6.15 11.36
C PHE A 71 -11.71 6.80 10.14
N TYR A 72 -12.95 7.27 10.25
CA TYR A 72 -13.58 7.99 9.13
C TYR A 72 -12.80 9.25 8.72
N LYS A 73 -12.23 10.00 9.68
CA LYS A 73 -11.39 11.16 9.37
C LYS A 73 -10.13 10.77 8.60
N HIS A 74 -9.52 9.65 8.93
CA HIS A 74 -8.40 9.11 8.15
C HIS A 74 -8.82 8.75 6.74
N LEU A 75 -9.90 7.98 6.57
CA LEU A 75 -10.39 7.64 5.24
C LEU A 75 -10.68 8.88 4.38
N GLN A 76 -11.25 9.94 4.98
CA GLN A 76 -11.45 11.21 4.29
C GLN A 76 -10.15 11.89 3.87
N ALA A 77 -9.15 11.94 4.75
CA ALA A 77 -7.85 12.53 4.44
C ALA A 77 -7.13 11.74 3.33
N LEU A 78 -7.06 10.42 3.48
CA LEU A 78 -6.47 9.53 2.46
C LEU A 78 -7.18 9.66 1.12
N ASN A 79 -8.53 9.76 1.12
CA ASN A 79 -9.27 9.96 -0.11
C ASN A 79 -8.97 11.31 -0.79
N ARG A 80 -8.75 12.38 -0.02
CA ARG A 80 -8.31 13.67 -0.57
C ARG A 80 -6.91 13.58 -1.17
N SER A 81 -6.02 12.84 -0.52
CA SER A 81 -4.62 12.68 -0.96
C SER A 81 -4.48 11.78 -2.18
N PHE A 82 -5.22 10.67 -2.23
CA PHE A 82 -5.01 9.58 -3.19
C PHE A 82 -6.13 9.39 -4.21
N GLN A 83 -7.34 9.92 -3.96
CA GLN A 83 -8.50 9.81 -4.87
C GLN A 83 -8.82 8.37 -5.31
N SER A 84 -8.77 7.43 -4.38
CA SER A 84 -8.91 5.99 -4.65
C SER A 84 -10.30 5.46 -4.29
N THR A 85 -10.79 4.52 -5.10
CA THR A 85 -12.03 3.76 -4.89
C THR A 85 -11.99 2.94 -3.60
N LEU A 86 -10.79 2.58 -3.13
CA LEU A 86 -10.57 1.89 -1.86
C LEU A 86 -11.21 2.63 -0.69
N PHE A 87 -11.09 3.96 -0.65
CA PHE A 87 -11.57 4.78 0.46
C PHE A 87 -13.00 5.25 0.24
N THR A 88 -13.37 5.65 -0.99
CA THR A 88 -14.72 6.14 -1.29
C THR A 88 -15.78 5.08 -1.07
N ALA A 89 -15.46 3.80 -1.31
CA ALA A 89 -16.38 2.69 -1.05
C ALA A 89 -16.89 2.69 0.41
N HIS A 90 -15.99 2.91 1.39
CA HIS A 90 -16.32 2.93 2.82
C HIS A 90 -16.98 4.24 3.27
N LEU A 91 -16.66 5.35 2.62
CA LEU A 91 -17.27 6.65 2.90
C LEU A 91 -18.72 6.72 2.41
N ASN A 92 -19.02 6.13 1.25
CA ASN A 92 -20.33 6.23 0.60
C ASN A 92 -21.33 5.15 1.05
N ASN A 93 -20.87 3.90 1.26
CA ASN A 93 -21.78 2.76 1.47
C ASN A 93 -21.94 2.33 2.94
N LYS A 94 -21.44 3.14 3.89
CA LYS A 94 -21.20 2.75 5.29
C LYS A 94 -20.24 1.56 5.39
N LEU A 95 -19.68 1.35 6.59
CA LEU A 95 -18.78 0.24 6.84
C LEU A 95 -19.52 -1.10 6.85
N PRO A 96 -18.91 -2.19 6.35
CA PRO A 96 -19.53 -3.52 6.33
C PRO A 96 -19.72 -4.13 7.72
N VAL A 97 -19.10 -3.56 8.76
CA VAL A 97 -19.16 -4.08 10.14
C VAL A 97 -19.66 -3.01 11.12
N LYS A 98 -20.22 -3.45 12.25
CA LYS A 98 -20.63 -2.56 13.34
C LYS A 98 -19.42 -1.95 14.06
N ASN A 99 -19.62 -0.82 14.73
CA ASN A 99 -18.55 -0.10 15.44
C ASN A 99 -17.74 -0.95 16.44
N PRO A 100 -18.32 -1.84 17.26
CA PRO A 100 -17.53 -2.68 18.17
C PRO A 100 -16.51 -3.55 17.41
N ILE A 101 -16.96 -4.22 16.35
CA ILE A 101 -16.12 -5.06 15.48
C ILE A 101 -15.03 -4.23 14.80
N LEU A 102 -15.36 -3.03 14.33
CA LEU A 102 -14.37 -2.11 13.77
C LEU A 102 -13.29 -1.74 14.80
N ASN A 103 -13.68 -1.46 16.04
CA ASN A 103 -12.73 -1.11 17.09
C ASN A 103 -11.80 -2.29 17.42
N ASP A 104 -12.35 -3.50 17.52
CA ASP A 104 -11.57 -4.71 17.75
C ASP A 104 -10.57 -4.97 16.60
N LEU A 105 -10.99 -4.72 15.35
CA LEU A 105 -10.11 -4.76 14.18
C LEU A 105 -8.97 -3.74 14.31
N LEU A 106 -9.29 -2.47 14.57
CA LEU A 106 -8.30 -1.40 14.68
C LEU A 106 -7.30 -1.67 15.82
N ASP A 107 -7.78 -2.13 16.98
CA ASP A 107 -6.93 -2.50 18.11
C ASP A 107 -6.01 -3.68 17.77
N SER A 108 -6.54 -4.68 17.06
CA SER A 108 -5.74 -5.84 16.62
C SER A 108 -4.66 -5.44 15.61
N LEU A 109 -5.00 -4.60 14.62
CA LEU A 109 -4.04 -4.09 13.64
C LEU A 109 -3.00 -3.15 14.28
N ASN A 110 -3.37 -2.39 15.31
CA ASN A 110 -2.42 -1.53 16.01
C ASN A 110 -1.31 -2.32 16.70
N LYS A 111 -1.57 -3.55 17.16
CA LYS A 111 -0.54 -4.40 17.78
C LYS A 111 0.60 -4.76 16.83
N ILE A 112 0.33 -4.80 15.52
CA ILE A 112 1.32 -5.14 14.49
C ILE A 112 1.85 -3.91 13.72
N SER A 113 1.29 -2.73 14.02
CA SER A 113 1.54 -1.49 13.29
C SER A 113 2.99 -1.01 13.26
N SER A 114 3.81 -1.36 14.26
CA SER A 114 5.24 -1.00 14.31
C SER A 114 6.05 -1.70 13.23
N ASN A 115 5.54 -2.80 12.69
CA ASN A 115 6.20 -3.61 11.67
C ASN A 115 5.60 -3.42 10.28
N LEU A 116 4.70 -2.43 10.11
CA LEU A 116 4.11 -2.11 8.80
C LEU A 116 5.08 -1.28 7.96
N ASN A 117 5.37 -1.78 6.77
CA ASN A 117 6.11 -1.12 5.70
C ASN A 117 5.37 -1.31 4.36
N VAL A 118 5.87 -0.65 3.32
CA VAL A 118 5.28 -0.70 1.97
C VAL A 118 5.18 -2.13 1.45
N GLU A 119 6.18 -2.98 1.72
CA GLU A 119 6.19 -4.39 1.31
C GLU A 119 5.10 -5.20 2.01
N THR A 120 4.95 -5.05 3.33
CA THR A 120 3.88 -5.72 4.07
C THR A 120 2.49 -5.26 3.59
N LEU A 121 2.33 -3.99 3.20
CA LEU A 121 1.08 -3.50 2.62
C LEU A 121 0.83 -4.13 1.25
N ALA A 122 1.83 -4.20 0.38
CA ALA A 122 1.73 -4.87 -0.92
C ALA A 122 1.29 -6.33 -0.75
N TYR A 123 2.00 -7.10 0.07
CA TYR A 123 1.69 -8.51 0.30
C TYR A 123 0.33 -8.74 0.97
N SER A 124 -0.08 -7.83 1.84
CA SER A 124 -1.41 -7.88 2.47
C SER A 124 -2.51 -7.63 1.45
N PHE A 125 -2.31 -6.70 0.50
CA PHE A 125 -3.27 -6.46 -0.57
C PHE A 125 -3.46 -7.70 -1.44
N GLU A 126 -2.37 -8.30 -1.93
CA GLU A 126 -2.44 -9.52 -2.77
C GLU A 126 -3.18 -10.66 -2.05
N TYR A 127 -2.89 -10.84 -0.76
CA TYR A 127 -3.59 -11.82 0.06
C TYR A 127 -5.10 -11.53 0.20
N LEU A 128 -5.47 -10.26 0.43
CA LEU A 128 -6.85 -9.82 0.64
C LEU A 128 -7.66 -9.78 -0.67
N GLN A 129 -7.01 -9.58 -1.82
CA GLN A 129 -7.63 -9.67 -3.15
C GLN A 129 -7.91 -11.12 -3.54
N GLY A 130 -7.01 -12.04 -3.20
CA GLY A 130 -7.21 -13.45 -3.45
C GLY A 130 -8.41 -14.01 -2.68
N ASN A 131 -9.11 -15.00 -3.26
CA ASN A 131 -9.93 -15.94 -2.50
C ASN A 131 -9.02 -16.86 -1.68
N GLY A 132 -8.26 -16.31 -0.73
CA GLY A 132 -7.19 -16.95 0.05
C GLY A 132 -7.60 -18.16 0.90
N LEU A 133 -8.78 -18.73 0.67
CA LEU A 133 -9.29 -19.95 1.29
C LEU A 133 -9.72 -21.02 0.27
N ASN A 134 -9.91 -20.71 -1.02
CA ASN A 134 -10.58 -21.60 -1.99
C ASN A 134 -9.79 -21.95 -3.27
N LYS A 135 -8.46 -21.78 -3.32
CA LYS A 135 -7.65 -22.35 -4.40
C LYS A 135 -6.46 -23.11 -3.86
N LYS A 136 -6.35 -24.37 -4.30
CA LYS A 136 -5.28 -25.35 -4.02
C LYS A 136 -3.87 -24.94 -4.50
N GLU A 137 -3.63 -23.68 -4.85
CA GLU A 137 -2.39 -23.27 -5.53
C GLU A 137 -1.91 -21.90 -5.05
N GLY A 138 -0.72 -21.88 -4.44
CA GLY A 138 0.27 -20.83 -4.68
C GLY A 138 0.15 -19.54 -3.87
N ILE A 139 1.27 -19.15 -3.28
CA ILE A 139 1.48 -17.83 -2.69
C ILE A 139 1.51 -16.79 -3.82
N PHE A 140 0.51 -15.91 -3.94
CA PHE A 140 0.44 -14.84 -4.95
C PHE A 140 1.27 -13.59 -4.59
N TYR A 141 2.41 -13.76 -3.93
CA TYR A 141 3.35 -12.64 -3.76
C TYR A 141 4.79 -13.11 -3.95
N THR A 142 5.56 -12.32 -4.70
CA THR A 142 6.98 -12.57 -4.90
C THR A 142 7.74 -12.21 -3.61
N PRO A 143 8.44 -13.16 -2.95
CA PRO A 143 9.21 -12.86 -1.76
C PRO A 143 10.27 -11.79 -2.03
N LYS A 144 10.48 -10.89 -1.07
CA LYS A 144 11.42 -9.76 -1.20
C LYS A 144 12.81 -10.13 -1.75
N PRO A 145 13.48 -11.20 -1.28
CA PRO A 145 14.79 -11.58 -1.84
C PRO A 145 14.73 -11.89 -3.34
N VAL A 146 13.62 -12.46 -3.82
CA VAL A 146 13.43 -12.76 -5.25
C VAL A 146 13.20 -11.46 -6.04
N VAL A 147 12.41 -10.53 -5.50
CA VAL A 147 12.20 -9.20 -6.12
C VAL A 147 13.53 -8.45 -6.22
N GLU A 148 14.29 -8.38 -5.13
CA GLU A 148 15.58 -7.71 -5.07
C GLU A 148 16.58 -8.30 -6.07
N GLU A 149 16.68 -9.63 -6.13
CA GLU A 149 17.59 -10.33 -7.06
C GLU A 149 17.23 -10.07 -8.52
N ILE A 150 15.94 -10.12 -8.87
CA ILE A 150 15.47 -9.87 -10.24
C ILE A 150 15.77 -8.42 -10.65
N VAL A 151 15.43 -7.45 -9.79
CA VAL A 151 15.64 -6.02 -10.07
C VAL A 151 17.14 -5.71 -10.17
N ASP A 152 17.95 -6.21 -9.24
CA ASP A 152 19.39 -5.99 -9.23
C ASP A 152 20.00 -6.49 -10.54
N ASN A 153 19.71 -7.72 -10.96
CA ASN A 153 20.23 -8.29 -12.20
C ASN A 153 19.73 -7.56 -13.46
N ALA A 154 18.42 -7.31 -13.54
CA ALA A 154 17.80 -6.69 -14.72
C ALA A 154 18.30 -5.25 -14.93
N VAL A 155 18.27 -4.44 -13.86
CA VAL A 155 18.65 -3.03 -13.94
C VAL A 155 20.17 -2.88 -14.11
N ARG A 156 21.00 -3.67 -13.42
CA ARG A 156 22.46 -3.64 -13.63
C ARG A 156 22.85 -3.94 -15.07
N ARG A 157 22.21 -4.94 -15.67
CA ARG A 157 22.47 -5.29 -17.07
C ARG A 157 22.12 -4.14 -17.99
N ALA A 158 20.97 -3.48 -17.80
CA ALA A 158 20.59 -2.31 -18.59
C ALA A 158 21.62 -1.18 -18.47
N ILE A 159 21.98 -0.80 -17.23
CA ILE A 159 22.85 0.36 -17.01
C ILE A 159 24.32 0.14 -17.36
N SER A 160 24.77 -1.11 -17.48
CA SER A 160 26.16 -1.46 -17.84
C SER A 160 26.63 -0.82 -19.15
N THR A 161 25.70 -0.42 -20.02
CA THR A 161 25.95 0.29 -21.28
C THR A 161 26.51 1.71 -21.10
N GLY A 162 26.45 2.29 -19.90
CA GLY A 162 26.95 3.64 -19.61
C GLY A 162 26.11 4.79 -20.17
N LYS A 163 24.94 4.50 -20.77
CA LYS A 163 24.10 5.49 -21.47
C LYS A 163 23.10 6.23 -20.59
N PHE A 164 22.94 5.81 -19.33
CA PHE A 164 21.88 6.32 -18.46
C PHE A 164 22.37 7.35 -17.46
N SER A 165 21.51 8.32 -17.19
CA SER A 165 21.74 9.41 -16.25
C SER A 165 20.46 9.75 -15.49
N THR A 166 20.51 10.68 -14.55
CA THR A 166 19.31 11.18 -13.86
C THR A 166 18.32 11.88 -14.80
N THR A 167 18.82 12.44 -15.92
CA THR A 167 18.00 13.11 -16.94
C THR A 167 17.49 12.14 -18.01
N ASN A 168 18.17 11.00 -18.20
CA ASN A 168 17.81 9.93 -19.11
C ASN A 168 17.93 8.57 -18.40
N PRO A 169 17.01 8.23 -17.48
CA PRO A 169 17.05 6.95 -16.77
C PRO A 169 16.59 5.80 -17.68
N PRO A 170 16.89 4.53 -17.33
CA PRO A 170 16.36 3.39 -18.07
C PRO A 170 14.83 3.32 -17.93
N LEU A 171 14.17 2.83 -18.97
CA LEU A 171 12.74 2.50 -18.94
C LEU A 171 12.57 1.08 -18.39
N ILE A 172 11.67 0.93 -17.41
CA ILE A 172 11.35 -0.30 -16.72
C ILE A 172 9.84 -0.48 -16.82
N LEU A 173 9.41 -1.59 -17.42
CA LEU A 173 8.02 -1.97 -17.60
C LEU A 173 7.73 -3.22 -16.78
N ASP A 174 6.69 -3.17 -15.97
CA ASP A 174 6.06 -4.34 -15.36
C ASP A 174 4.65 -4.53 -15.95
N PRO A 175 4.44 -5.49 -16.86
CA PRO A 175 3.18 -5.66 -17.59
C PRO A 175 2.08 -6.38 -16.78
N ALA A 176 2.38 -6.83 -15.56
CA ALA A 176 1.44 -7.45 -14.63
C ALA A 176 1.81 -7.02 -13.20
N CYS A 177 1.75 -5.71 -12.97
CA CYS A 177 2.47 -5.09 -11.87
C CYS A 177 1.92 -5.42 -10.48
N GLY A 178 0.71 -5.97 -10.38
CA GLY A 178 0.10 -6.25 -9.10
C GLY A 178 0.07 -4.97 -8.24
N SER A 179 0.32 -5.13 -6.95
CA SER A 179 0.55 -4.04 -5.99
C SER A 179 1.84 -3.22 -6.22
N GLY A 180 2.59 -3.48 -7.30
CA GLY A 180 3.71 -2.64 -7.76
C GLY A 180 5.06 -2.93 -7.12
N ILE A 181 5.25 -4.09 -6.48
CA ILE A 181 6.47 -4.39 -5.69
C ILE A 181 7.77 -4.29 -6.51
N PHE A 182 7.76 -4.72 -7.77
CA PHE A 182 8.93 -4.60 -8.66
C PHE A 182 9.21 -3.14 -9.05
N LEU A 183 8.18 -2.32 -9.24
CA LEU A 183 8.32 -0.89 -9.54
C LEU A 183 8.88 -0.13 -8.32
N ILE A 184 8.41 -0.47 -7.13
CA ILE A 184 8.88 0.07 -5.85
C ILE A 184 10.36 -0.28 -5.64
N GLU A 185 10.74 -1.54 -5.85
CA GLU A 185 12.14 -1.95 -5.71
C GLU A 185 13.03 -1.36 -6.81
N SER A 186 12.51 -1.22 -8.04
CA SER A 186 13.20 -0.52 -9.12
C SER A 186 13.48 0.94 -8.79
N LEU A 187 12.52 1.65 -8.18
CA LEU A 187 12.72 3.02 -7.69
C LEU A 187 13.84 3.06 -6.64
N ARG A 188 13.81 2.16 -5.66
CA ARG A 188 14.84 2.07 -4.60
C ARG A 188 16.21 1.80 -5.16
N PHE A 189 16.30 0.86 -6.10
CA PHE A 189 17.54 0.53 -6.79
C PHE A 189 18.11 1.73 -7.55
N LEU A 190 17.29 2.37 -8.40
CA LEU A 190 17.72 3.51 -9.20
C LEU A 190 18.10 4.73 -8.34
N SER A 191 17.26 5.11 -7.37
CA SER A 191 17.48 6.29 -6.54
C SER A 191 18.55 6.12 -5.46
N GLY A 192 18.72 4.89 -4.94
CA GLY A 192 19.64 4.60 -3.83
C GLY A 192 21.02 4.13 -4.29
N ARG A 193 21.09 3.28 -5.32
CA ARG A 193 22.36 2.65 -5.74
C ARG A 193 22.96 3.31 -6.96
N ILE A 194 22.15 3.68 -7.94
CA ILE A 194 22.63 4.18 -9.25
C ILE A 194 22.78 5.70 -9.24
N PHE A 195 21.68 6.41 -8.99
CA PHE A 195 21.63 7.86 -9.00
C PHE A 195 21.75 8.41 -7.57
N LYS A 196 22.91 8.13 -6.94
CA LYS A 196 23.23 8.56 -5.56
C LYS A 196 22.83 10.04 -5.35
N LYS A 197 22.23 10.35 -4.19
CA LYS A 197 21.68 11.66 -3.78
C LYS A 197 20.27 12.00 -4.28
N MET A 198 19.49 11.04 -4.79
CA MET A 198 18.06 11.24 -5.09
C MET A 198 17.15 10.94 -3.89
N ASP A 199 17.29 11.73 -2.83
CA ASP A 199 16.51 11.54 -1.59
C ASP A 199 15.27 12.42 -1.46
N SER A 200 15.15 13.50 -2.25
CA SER A 200 13.96 14.35 -2.18
C SER A 200 12.75 13.69 -2.85
N PRO A 201 11.53 13.83 -2.29
CA PRO A 201 10.31 13.33 -2.92
C PRO A 201 10.13 13.80 -4.36
N SER A 202 10.47 15.07 -4.66
CA SER A 202 10.37 15.61 -6.02
C SER A 202 11.36 14.96 -6.99
N ALA A 203 12.59 14.65 -6.57
CA ALA A 203 13.57 13.96 -7.41
C ALA A 203 13.13 12.51 -7.70
N ARG A 204 12.65 11.81 -6.66
CA ARG A 204 12.13 10.44 -6.77
C ARG A 204 10.89 10.37 -7.65
N LEU A 205 9.97 11.33 -7.54
CA LEU A 205 8.80 11.43 -8.40
C LEU A 205 9.20 11.64 -9.87
N LYS A 206 10.12 12.58 -10.15
CA LYS A 206 10.61 12.81 -11.51
C LYS A 206 11.29 11.57 -12.10
N LEU A 207 12.06 10.84 -11.28
CA LEU A 207 12.66 9.59 -11.69
C LEU A 207 11.58 8.55 -12.02
N ALA A 208 10.61 8.33 -11.12
CA ALA A 208 9.53 7.38 -11.32
C ALA A 208 8.75 7.66 -12.63
N LEU A 209 8.34 8.92 -12.85
CA LEU A 209 7.59 9.33 -14.05
C LEU A 209 8.39 9.14 -15.36
N ARG A 210 9.72 9.15 -15.30
CA ARG A 210 10.57 8.97 -16.48
C ARG A 210 10.98 7.52 -16.73
N SER A 211 10.90 6.66 -15.72
CA SER A 211 11.54 5.34 -15.76
C SER A 211 10.60 4.18 -15.48
N LEU A 212 9.49 4.37 -14.76
CA LEU A 212 8.68 3.27 -14.28
C LEU A 212 7.33 3.26 -14.99
N PHE A 213 6.96 2.09 -15.51
CA PHE A 213 5.70 1.84 -16.19
C PHE A 213 5.12 0.53 -15.69
N GLY A 214 3.83 0.53 -15.37
CA GLY A 214 3.12 -0.61 -14.81
C GLY A 214 1.80 -0.81 -15.52
N VAL A 215 1.38 -2.05 -15.71
CA VAL A 215 0.04 -2.40 -16.20
C VAL A 215 -0.49 -3.55 -15.36
N ASP A 216 -1.75 -3.48 -14.98
CA ASP A 216 -2.49 -4.61 -14.44
C ASP A 216 -3.92 -4.60 -15.00
N LYS A 217 -4.54 -5.78 -15.08
CA LYS A 217 -5.91 -5.94 -15.57
C LYS A 217 -6.95 -5.47 -14.54
N ASP A 218 -6.60 -5.48 -13.26
CA ASP A 218 -7.49 -5.06 -12.19
C ASP A 218 -7.26 -3.57 -11.85
N PRO A 219 -8.25 -2.70 -12.08
CA PRO A 219 -8.12 -1.27 -11.78
C PRO A 219 -7.81 -0.96 -10.31
N LEU A 220 -8.31 -1.76 -9.37
CA LEU A 220 -8.03 -1.55 -7.94
C LEU A 220 -6.56 -1.87 -7.62
N THR A 221 -6.02 -2.90 -8.26
CA THR A 221 -4.61 -3.27 -8.14
C THR A 221 -3.69 -2.16 -8.66
N VAL A 222 -4.04 -1.54 -9.80
CA VAL A 222 -3.36 -0.34 -10.33
C VAL A 222 -3.43 0.85 -9.36
N GLU A 223 -4.59 1.11 -8.76
CA GLU A 223 -4.73 2.16 -7.73
C GLU A 223 -3.79 1.92 -6.55
N VAL A 224 -3.73 0.68 -6.06
CA VAL A 224 -2.85 0.30 -4.95
C VAL A 224 -1.38 0.44 -5.31
N ALA A 225 -0.96 -0.02 -6.50
CA ALA A 225 0.40 0.17 -6.98
C ALA A 225 0.82 1.65 -6.97
N ARG A 226 -0.05 2.54 -7.45
CA ARG A 226 0.20 3.99 -7.43
C ARG A 226 0.30 4.55 -6.01
N ILE A 227 -0.59 4.15 -5.10
CA ILE A 227 -0.55 4.59 -3.70
C ILE A 227 0.77 4.15 -3.04
N LEU A 228 1.12 2.87 -3.17
CA LEU A 228 2.33 2.32 -2.54
C LEU A 228 3.60 2.91 -3.13
N LEU A 229 3.65 3.11 -4.45
CA LEU A 229 4.75 3.81 -5.09
C LEU A 229 4.87 5.26 -4.61
N LEU A 230 3.75 5.98 -4.45
CA LEU A 230 3.77 7.34 -3.92
C LEU A 230 4.23 7.39 -2.45
N LEU A 231 3.81 6.44 -1.62
CA LEU A 231 4.30 6.30 -0.24
C LEU A 231 5.82 6.06 -0.21
N GLU A 232 6.34 5.24 -1.13
CA GLU A 232 7.77 5.00 -1.29
C GLU A 232 8.52 6.24 -1.84
N ILE A 233 7.96 6.96 -2.82
CA ILE A 233 8.52 8.20 -3.38
C ILE A 233 8.69 9.23 -2.27
N THR A 234 7.65 9.40 -1.46
CA THR A 234 7.62 10.41 -0.39
C THR A 234 8.40 9.98 0.84
N LYS A 235 8.65 8.67 1.03
CA LYS A 235 9.09 8.09 2.31
C LYS A 235 8.19 8.60 3.46
N GLY A 236 6.90 8.78 3.15
CA GLY A 236 5.88 9.40 4.00
C GLY A 236 5.98 10.92 4.22
N ARG A 237 7.03 11.60 3.72
CA ARG A 237 7.22 13.05 3.90
C ARG A 237 6.48 13.85 2.83
N GLN A 238 5.84 14.95 3.22
CA GLN A 238 5.21 15.91 2.29
C GLN A 238 4.11 15.29 1.42
N LEU A 239 3.47 14.22 1.91
CA LEU A 239 2.43 13.51 1.18
C LEU A 239 1.28 14.46 0.80
N ASP A 240 0.85 15.34 1.71
CA ASP A 240 -0.19 16.36 1.45
C ASP A 240 0.12 17.31 0.29
N PHE A 241 1.40 17.66 0.09
CA PHE A 241 1.81 18.65 -0.91
C PHE A 241 1.93 18.05 -2.31
N ILE A 242 2.37 16.79 -2.39
CA ILE A 242 2.75 16.16 -3.66
C ILE A 242 1.62 15.25 -4.18
N SER A 243 0.78 14.68 -3.31
CA SER A 243 0.00 13.51 -3.66
C SER A 243 -0.98 13.69 -4.81
N LYS A 244 -1.82 14.74 -4.80
CA LYS A 244 -2.89 14.86 -5.82
C LYS A 244 -2.31 14.96 -7.23
N LYS A 245 -1.44 15.94 -7.46
CA LYS A 245 -0.79 16.13 -8.77
C LYS A 245 0.12 14.96 -9.13
N ALA A 246 0.77 14.33 -8.16
CA ALA A 246 1.60 13.16 -8.40
C ALA A 246 0.78 11.93 -8.79
N ILE A 247 -0.38 11.69 -8.18
CA ILE A 247 -1.29 10.59 -8.55
C ILE A 247 -1.83 10.78 -9.97
N GLU A 248 -2.24 12.01 -10.31
CA GLU A 248 -2.64 12.35 -11.67
C GLU A 248 -1.48 12.11 -12.65
N SER A 249 -0.27 12.55 -12.30
CA SER A 249 0.92 12.33 -13.15
C SER A 249 1.28 10.84 -13.26
N LEU A 250 1.18 10.06 -12.18
CA LEU A 250 1.51 8.64 -12.19
C LEU A 250 0.47 7.82 -12.97
N SER A 251 -0.76 8.30 -13.11
CA SER A 251 -1.79 7.61 -13.91
C SER A 251 -1.48 7.53 -15.41
N THR A 252 -0.48 8.28 -15.91
CA THR A 252 0.01 8.10 -17.29
C THR A 252 1.03 6.96 -17.42
N ASN A 253 1.54 6.46 -16.30
CA ASN A 253 2.61 5.47 -16.24
C ASN A 253 2.14 4.13 -15.65
N ILE A 254 1.20 4.18 -14.69
CA ILE A 254 0.66 3.05 -13.94
C ILE A 254 -0.84 3.20 -13.83
#